data_AF-A0A537NZT8-F1
#
_entry.id   AF-A0A537NZT8-F1
#
_cell.length_a   1.000
_cell.length_b   1.000
_cell.length_c   1.000
_cell.angle_alpha   90.00
_cell.angle_beta   90.00
_cell.angle_gamma   90.00
#
_symmetry.space_group_name_H-M   'P 1'
#
loop_
_entity.id
_entity.type
_entity.pdbx_description
1 polymer ?
#
loop_
_entity_poly.entity_id
_entity_poly.type
_entity_poly.pdbx_seq_one_letter_code
_entity_poly.pdbx_strand_id
1 'polypeptide(L)'
;RLSSDASLNAPVRAESEGEWQDWLVDDTDTQEDMLVESEEKRMRLDLLNEAMDKLTDRERRVFEARRIQEDPATLEDLSQEFGVSRERIRQIEVRAFEKVQKAVKNAAQKALAPKPAIAAEARA
;
A
#
# COMPACT_ATOMS: atom_id res chain seq x y z
N ARG A 1 34.91 15.02 21.42
CA ARG A 1 34.64 14.59 22.81
C ARG A 1 33.15 14.28 22.85
N LEU A 2 32.77 13.01 22.97
CA LEU A 2 31.36 12.66 23.19
C LEU A 2 30.96 13.28 24.54
N SER A 3 29.92 14.10 24.51
CA SER A 3 29.28 14.67 25.70
C SER A 3 28.90 13.56 26.67
N SER A 4 29.12 13.76 27.97
CA SER A 4 28.75 12.77 28.98
C SER A 4 27.25 12.52 28.95
N ASP A 5 26.84 11.26 29.04
CA ASP A 5 25.43 10.89 29.23
C ASP A 5 24.88 11.60 30.48
N ALA A 6 23.77 12.30 30.32
CA ALA A 6 23.06 12.96 31.40
C ALA A 6 21.87 12.10 31.82
N SER A 7 21.58 12.05 33.12
CA SER A 7 20.43 11.32 33.65
C SER A 7 19.13 11.89 33.12
N LEU A 8 18.24 11.04 32.60
CA LEU A 8 16.91 11.43 32.12
C LEU A 8 15.95 11.78 33.26
N ASN A 9 16.21 11.28 34.47
CA ASN A 9 15.46 11.62 35.69
C ASN A 9 15.98 12.89 36.38
N ALA A 10 16.96 13.58 35.81
CA ALA A 10 17.39 14.86 36.36
C ALA A 10 16.31 15.93 36.12
N PRO A 11 16.07 16.84 37.07
CA PRO A 11 15.13 17.93 36.87
C PRO A 11 15.63 18.87 35.76
N VAL A 12 14.73 19.32 34.88
CA VAL A 12 15.05 20.18 33.73
C VAL A 12 15.52 21.57 34.20
N ARG A 13 15.03 22.04 35.35
CA ARG A 13 15.54 23.22 36.08
C ARG A 13 15.58 22.92 37.57
N ALA A 14 16.47 23.59 38.30
CA ALA A 14 16.67 23.39 39.73
C ALA A 14 15.41 23.60 40.60
N GLU A 15 14.42 24.35 40.12
CA GLU A 15 13.14 24.60 40.82
C GLU A 15 11.92 24.00 40.09
N SER A 16 12.11 23.17 39.05
CA SER A 16 11.01 22.52 38.32
C SER A 16 10.86 21.06 38.73
N GLU A 17 9.62 20.60 38.86
CA GLU A 17 9.30 19.18 39.08
C GLU A 17 9.45 18.32 37.81
N GLY A 18 9.57 18.92 36.62
CA GLY A 18 9.68 18.18 35.36
C GLY A 18 11.06 17.57 35.14
N GLU A 19 11.10 16.29 34.78
CA GLU A 19 12.32 15.53 34.42
C GLU A 19 12.55 15.56 32.90
N TRP A 20 13.77 15.28 32.43
CA TRP A 20 14.06 15.25 30.99
C TRP A 20 13.29 14.17 30.24
N GLN A 21 12.98 13.04 30.89
CA GLN A 21 12.16 11.98 30.33
C GLN A 21 10.73 12.44 29.98
N ASP A 22 10.18 13.43 30.69
CA ASP A 22 8.80 13.89 30.47
C ASP A 22 8.64 14.68 29.16
N TRP A 23 9.76 15.17 28.62
CA TRP A 23 9.82 15.90 27.35
C TRP A 23 10.31 15.02 26.20
N LEU A 24 10.66 13.76 26.49
CA LEU A 24 11.10 12.83 25.47
C LEU A 24 9.89 12.38 24.65
N VAL A 25 9.83 12.86 23.41
CA VAL A 25 8.81 12.45 22.45
C VAL A 25 9.24 11.12 21.85
N ASP A 26 8.28 10.20 21.74
CA ASP A 26 8.46 9.00 20.94
C ASP A 26 8.23 9.37 19.46
N ASP A 27 9.25 9.18 18.63
CA ASP A 27 9.18 9.43 17.19
C ASP A 27 8.55 8.26 16.42
N THR A 28 8.02 7.25 17.11
CA THR A 28 7.27 6.16 16.49
C THR A 28 5.89 6.61 16.02
N ASP A 29 5.37 5.92 15.00
CA ASP A 29 4.05 6.20 14.45
C ASP A 29 2.97 6.09 15.53
N THR A 30 2.02 7.03 15.52
CA THR A 30 0.89 6.95 16.44
C THR A 30 -0.05 5.80 16.04
N GLN A 31 -0.94 5.41 16.95
CA GLN A 31 -1.97 4.42 16.63
C GLN A 31 -2.87 4.85 15.47
N GLU A 32 -3.11 6.16 15.33
CA GLU A 32 -3.89 6.72 14.23
C GLU A 32 -3.14 6.58 12.91
N ASP A 33 -1.84 6.90 12.89
CA ASP A 33 -0.99 6.76 11.71
C ASP A 33 -0.93 5.30 11.25
N MET A 34 -0.66 4.38 12.18
CA MET A 34 -0.64 2.94 11.91
C MET A 34 -1.99 2.44 11.36
N LEU A 35 -3.10 2.92 11.92
CA LEU A 35 -4.44 2.54 11.47
C LEU A 35 -4.67 3.02 10.04
N VAL A 36 -4.41 4.30 9.76
CA VAL A 36 -4.56 4.91 8.43
C VAL A 36 -3.74 4.14 7.41
N GLU A 37 -2.46 3.88 7.68
CA GLU A 37 -1.62 3.11 6.76
C GLU A 37 -2.17 1.71 6.49
N SER A 38 -2.63 1.02 7.54
CA SER A 38 -3.17 -0.34 7.41
C SER A 38 -4.46 -0.38 6.58
N GLU A 39 -5.33 0.62 6.75
CA GLU A 39 -6.58 0.74 6.01
C GLU A 39 -6.32 1.14 4.55
N GLU A 40 -5.42 2.10 4.30
CA GLU A 40 -5.02 2.47 2.96
C GLU A 40 -4.37 1.29 2.22
N LYS A 41 -3.49 0.53 2.89
CA LYS A 41 -2.87 -0.66 2.32
C LYS A 41 -3.91 -1.71 1.97
N ARG A 42 -4.86 -1.99 2.88
CA ARG A 42 -5.96 -2.93 2.63
C ARG A 42 -6.80 -2.48 1.43
N MET A 43 -7.19 -1.21 1.40
CA MET A 43 -7.98 -0.66 0.30
C MET A 43 -7.24 -0.78 -1.04
N ARG A 44 -5.95 -0.44 -1.10
CA ARG A 44 -5.14 -0.59 -2.33
C ARG A 44 -5.07 -2.04 -2.79
N LEU A 45 -4.91 -2.99 -1.86
CA LEU A 45 -4.90 -4.42 -2.17
C LEU A 45 -6.25 -4.91 -2.70
N ASP A 46 -7.36 -4.48 -2.09
CA ASP A 46 -8.71 -4.85 -2.54
C ASP A 46 -8.99 -4.33 -3.95
N LEU A 47 -8.61 -3.09 -4.24
CA LEU A 47 -8.72 -2.51 -5.59
C LEU A 47 -7.87 -3.26 -6.62
N LEU A 48 -6.67 -3.70 -6.25
CA LEU A 48 -5.81 -4.51 -7.11
C LEU A 48 -6.45 -5.88 -7.36
N ASN A 49 -6.96 -6.55 -6.34
CA ASN A 49 -7.61 -7.86 -6.47
C ASN A 49 -8.83 -7.77 -7.42
N GLU A 50 -9.69 -6.76 -7.25
CA GLU A 50 -10.84 -6.54 -8.15
C GLU A 50 -10.38 -6.26 -9.60
N ALA A 51 -9.25 -5.59 -9.78
CA ALA A 51 -8.67 -5.35 -11.09
C ALA A 51 -8.11 -6.63 -11.73
N MET A 52 -7.49 -7.49 -10.93
CA MET A 52 -6.95 -8.78 -11.36
C MET A 52 -8.05 -9.75 -11.80
N ASP A 53 -9.24 -9.67 -11.20
CA ASP A 53 -10.40 -10.50 -11.59
C ASP A 53 -10.96 -10.17 -12.97
N LYS A 54 -10.58 -9.02 -13.54
CA LYS A 54 -10.96 -8.61 -14.91
C LYS A 54 -9.99 -9.15 -15.97
N LEU A 55 -8.89 -9.78 -15.55
CA LEU A 55 -7.92 -10.41 -16.45
C LEU A 55 -8.37 -11.83 -16.79
N THR A 56 -8.06 -12.26 -18.02
CA THR A 56 -8.14 -13.68 -18.36
C THR A 56 -7.03 -14.47 -17.66
N ASP A 57 -7.17 -15.79 -17.50
CA ASP A 57 -6.17 -16.63 -16.83
C ASP A 57 -4.76 -16.45 -17.40
N ARG A 58 -4.64 -16.34 -18.73
CA ARG A 58 -3.35 -16.10 -19.40
C ARG A 58 -2.79 -14.71 -19.11
N GLU A 59 -3.63 -13.68 -19.11
CA GLU A 59 -3.21 -12.32 -18.77
C GLU A 59 -2.80 -12.21 -17.30
N ARG A 60 -3.58 -12.82 -16.40
CA ARG A 60 -3.30 -12.90 -14.96
C ARG A 60 -1.96 -13.57 -14.70
N ARG A 61 -1.72 -14.75 -15.29
CA ARG A 61 -0.46 -15.49 -15.13
C ARG A 61 0.75 -14.68 -15.61
N VAL A 62 0.66 -14.03 -16.77
CA VAL A 62 1.74 -13.17 -17.30
C VAL A 62 1.96 -11.95 -16.41
N PHE A 63 0.89 -11.33 -15.90
CA PHE A 63 0.97 -10.15 -15.04
C PHE A 63 1.57 -10.49 -13.67
N GLU A 64 1.10 -11.56 -13.02
CA GLU A 64 1.62 -12.05 -11.74
C GLU A 64 3.11 -12.38 -11.84
N ALA A 65 3.48 -13.16 -12.87
CA ALA A 65 4.85 -13.59 -13.11
C ALA A 65 5.84 -12.43 -13.32
N ARG A 66 5.37 -11.29 -13.86
CA ARG A 66 6.26 -10.18 -14.22
C ARG A 66 6.20 -8.97 -13.31
N ARG A 67 5.13 -8.80 -12.52
CA ARG A 67 4.90 -7.58 -11.73
C ARG A 67 4.65 -7.82 -10.25
N ILE A 68 4.26 -9.03 -9.85
CA ILE A 68 3.87 -9.31 -8.45
C ILE A 68 4.91 -10.18 -7.76
N GLN A 69 5.54 -11.11 -8.46
CA GLN A 69 6.58 -11.97 -7.89
C GLN A 69 7.86 -11.17 -7.59
N GLU A 70 8.55 -11.53 -6.50
CA GLU A 70 9.84 -10.93 -6.10
C GLU A 70 10.91 -11.10 -7.19
N ASP A 71 10.95 -12.29 -7.80
CA ASP A 71 11.81 -12.61 -8.94
C ASP A 71 10.97 -12.68 -10.22
N PRO A 72 10.87 -11.58 -11.00
CA PRO A 72 10.01 -11.53 -12.16
C PRO A 72 10.54 -12.40 -13.32
N ALA A 73 9.66 -13.22 -13.89
CA ALA A 73 9.96 -14.07 -15.03
C ALA A 73 10.32 -13.26 -16.28
N THR A 74 11.24 -13.80 -17.09
CA THR A 74 11.59 -13.16 -18.36
C THR A 74 10.51 -13.41 -19.42
N LEU A 75 10.53 -12.60 -20.49
CA LEU A 75 9.67 -12.86 -21.65
C LEU A 75 10.01 -14.20 -22.32
N GLU A 76 11.24 -14.68 -22.18
CA GLU A 76 11.69 -15.94 -22.74
C GLU A 76 11.09 -17.13 -21.98
N ASP A 77 11.15 -17.11 -20.64
CA ASP A 77 10.57 -18.16 -19.80
C ASP A 77 9.06 -18.32 -20.07
N LEU A 78 8.34 -17.20 -20.12
CA LEU A 78 6.91 -17.19 -20.43
C LEU A 78 6.61 -17.58 -21.88
N SER A 79 7.50 -17.24 -22.83
CA SER A 79 7.34 -17.66 -24.23
C SER A 79 7.44 -19.18 -24.38
N GLN A 80 8.34 -19.81 -23.61
CA GLN A 80 8.49 -21.26 -23.54
C GLN A 80 7.30 -21.90 -22.81
N GLU A 81 6.88 -21.36 -21.67
CA GLU A 81 5.73 -21.84 -20.90
C GLU A 81 4.44 -21.87 -21.73
N PHE A 82 4.17 -20.81 -22.50
CA PHE A 82 2.93 -20.68 -23.28
C PHE A 82 3.03 -21.13 -24.74
N GLY A 83 4.22 -21.52 -25.21
CA GLY A 83 4.45 -21.91 -26.60
C GLY A 83 4.15 -20.81 -27.62
N VAL A 84 4.41 -19.54 -27.28
CA VAL A 84 4.15 -18.39 -28.16
C VAL A 84 5.41 -17.52 -28.27
N SER A 85 5.47 -16.60 -29.23
CA SER A 85 6.62 -15.72 -29.38
C SER A 85 6.77 -14.75 -28.19
N ARG A 86 8.02 -14.30 -27.95
CA ARG A 86 8.33 -13.25 -26.96
C ARG A 86 7.51 -11.98 -27.18
N GLU A 87 7.33 -11.58 -28.43
CA GLU A 87 6.51 -10.42 -28.79
C GLU A 87 5.03 -10.65 -28.42
N ARG A 88 4.52 -11.87 -28.57
CA ARG A 88 3.16 -12.20 -28.14
C ARG A 88 2.99 -12.08 -26.63
N ILE A 89 3.96 -12.53 -25.82
CA ILE A 89 3.95 -12.34 -24.37
C ILE A 89 3.98 -10.85 -24.02
N ARG A 90 4.84 -10.06 -24.67
CA ARG A 90 4.89 -8.61 -24.48
C ARG A 90 3.54 -7.94 -24.75
N GLN A 91 2.85 -8.33 -25.82
CA GLN A 91 1.50 -7.81 -26.12
C GLN A 91 0.48 -8.16 -25.02
N ILE A 92 0.54 -9.39 -24.50
CA ILE A 92 -0.32 -9.82 -23.39
C ILE A 92 -0.01 -9.01 -22.14
N GLU A 93 1.27 -8.81 -21.80
CA GLU A 93 1.71 -8.00 -20.66
C GLU A 93 1.17 -6.57 -20.75
N VAL A 94 1.35 -5.89 -21.88
CA VAL A 94 0.90 -4.51 -22.07
C VAL A 94 -0.63 -4.41 -21.92
N ARG A 95 -1.37 -5.31 -22.57
CA ARG A 95 -2.85 -5.32 -22.47
C ARG A 95 -3.34 -5.62 -21.06
N ALA A 96 -2.70 -6.57 -20.37
CA ALA A 96 -3.02 -6.88 -18.98
C ALA A 96 -2.78 -5.67 -18.08
N PHE A 97 -1.63 -5.00 -18.25
CA PHE A 97 -1.29 -3.79 -17.50
C PHE A 97 -2.29 -2.65 -17.73
N GLU A 98 -2.67 -2.38 -18.99
CA GLU A 98 -3.67 -1.36 -19.32
C GLU A 98 -5.04 -1.68 -18.71
N LYS A 99 -5.46 -2.96 -18.73
CA LYS A 99 -6.71 -3.41 -18.10
C LYS A 99 -6.69 -3.19 -16.60
N VAL A 100 -5.63 -3.62 -15.91
CA VAL A 100 -5.47 -3.43 -14.46
C VAL A 100 -5.47 -1.95 -14.12
N GLN A 101 -4.67 -1.15 -14.83
CA GLN A 101 -4.59 0.29 -14.60
C GLN A 101 -5.97 0.97 -14.74
N LYS A 102 -6.73 0.64 -15.79
CA LYS A 102 -8.07 1.17 -16.01
C LYS A 102 -9.05 0.73 -14.92
N ALA A 103 -8.99 -0.54 -14.53
CA ALA A 103 -9.85 -1.09 -13.49
C ALA A 103 -9.60 -0.43 -12.12
N VAL A 104 -8.33 -0.28 -11.73
CA VAL A 104 -7.95 0.41 -10.48
C VAL A 104 -8.37 1.87 -10.51
N LYS A 105 -8.14 2.61 -11.60
CA LYS A 105 -8.58 4.02 -11.71
C LYS A 105 -10.08 4.17 -11.55
N ASN A 106 -10.87 3.32 -12.21
CA ASN A 106 -12.32 3.35 -12.12
C ASN A 106 -12.81 2.99 -10.71
N ALA A 107 -12.22 1.98 -10.09
CA ALA A 107 -12.59 1.54 -8.75
C ALA A 107 -12.18 2.58 -7.68
N ALA A 108 -11.02 3.22 -7.83
CA ALA A 108 -10.57 4.32 -6.97
C ALA A 108 -11.49 5.55 -7.07
N GLN A 109 -11.93 5.92 -8.28
CA GLN A 109 -12.91 7.01 -8.47
C GLN A 109 -14.24 6.70 -7.77
N LYS A 110 -14.67 5.43 -7.76
CA LYS A 110 -15.87 5.00 -7.04
C LYS A 110 -15.67 5.01 -5.53
N ALA A 111 -14.49 4.64 -5.03
CA ALA A 111 -14.16 4.64 -3.61
C ALA A 111 -14.01 6.06 -3.03
N LEU A 112 -13.53 7.01 -3.83
CA LEU A 112 -13.44 8.44 -3.46
C LEU A 112 -14.80 9.16 -3.53
N ALA A 113 -15.84 8.53 -4.08
CA ALA A 113 -17.19 9.08 -4.01
C ALA A 113 -17.63 9.12 -2.53
N PRO A 114 -18.17 10.26 -2.04
CA PRO A 114 -18.53 10.39 -0.64
C PRO A 114 -19.52 9.29 -0.26
N LYS A 115 -19.21 8.52 0.80
CA LYS A 115 -20.20 7.68 1.47
C LYS A 115 -21.42 8.56 1.77
N PRO A 116 -22.65 8.12 1.45
CA PRO A 116 -23.83 8.91 1.80
C PRO A 116 -23.75 9.23 3.28
N ALA A 117 -23.71 10.53 3.59
CA ALA A 117 -23.74 11.02 4.96
C ALA A 117 -24.88 10.30 5.66
N ILE A 118 -24.54 9.65 6.77
CA ILE A 118 -25.42 8.86 7.64
C ILE A 118 -26.83 9.43 7.56
N ALA A 119 -27.69 8.77 6.79
CA ALA A 119 -29.04 9.22 6.59
C ALA A 119 -29.78 9.05 7.91
N ALA A 120 -30.05 10.19 8.56
CA ALA A 120 -31.23 10.39 9.39
C ALA A 120 -31.45 9.42 10.56
N GLU A 121 -30.59 9.45 11.58
CA GLU A 121 -30.97 9.02 12.95
C GLU A 121 -30.52 10.06 13.98
N ALA A 122 -31.19 11.22 13.95
CA ALA A 122 -31.31 12.14 15.08
C ALA A 122 -32.43 13.15 14.76
N ARG A 123 -33.65 12.66 14.54
CA ARG A 123 -34.86 13.47 14.63
C ARG A 123 -35.84 12.77 15.56
N ALA A 124 -36.16 13.48 16.65
CA ALA A 124 -37.15 13.24 17.71
C ALA A 124 -36.54 12.76 19.03
#